data_AF-A0A9N9FU55-F1
#
_entry.id   AF-A0A9N9FU55-F1
#
_cell.length_a   1.000
_cell.length_b   1.000
_cell.length_c   1.000
_cell.angle_alpha   90.00
_cell.angle_beta   90.00
_cell.angle_gamma   90.00
#
_symmetry.space_group_name_H-M   'P 1'
#
loop_
_entity.id
_entity.type
_entity.pdbx_description
1 polymer ?
#
loop_
_entity_poly.entity_id
_entity_poly.type
_entity_poly.pdbx_seq_one_letter_code
_entity_poly.pdbx_strand_id
1 'polypeptide(L)'
;MHIKKTHGCHPAGGGCTRQECSAQITYANLISGSILDITVDSGNATDGLGTSAIGHFTMSFEFGNDVRHFRFLKNPIFVNGCKCEDCKNIPRTYSSQWKFKASLPPKGTWFDVWIAIYWNCGSGDFGKYCYSQNVHYRDQVR
;
A
#
# COMPACT_ATOMS: atom_id res chain seq x y z
N MET A 1 3.37 -16.49 12.06
CA MET A 1 3.07 -15.08 11.74
C MET A 1 1.57 -14.95 11.54
N HIS A 2 0.83 -14.41 12.50
CA HIS A 2 -0.62 -14.22 12.39
C HIS A 2 -0.91 -12.89 11.73
N ILE A 3 -1.51 -12.92 10.54
CA ILE A 3 -1.99 -11.70 9.90
C ILE A 3 -3.39 -11.40 10.46
N LYS A 4 -3.49 -10.37 11.31
CA LYS A 4 -4.75 -9.99 11.95
C LYS A 4 -5.77 -9.59 10.89
N LYS A 5 -7.02 -10.09 11.00
CA LYS A 5 -8.12 -9.68 10.12
C LYS A 5 -8.28 -8.16 10.13
N THR A 6 -8.51 -7.62 8.95
CA THR A 6 -8.52 -6.19 8.65
C THR A 6 -9.99 -5.85 8.40
N HIS A 7 -10.67 -5.20 9.37
CA HIS A 7 -12.10 -4.80 9.29
C HIS A 7 -13.08 -5.91 8.87
N GLY A 8 -12.85 -7.14 9.36
CA GLY A 8 -13.63 -8.32 8.96
C GLY A 8 -13.16 -8.92 7.64
N CYS A 9 -12.50 -8.15 6.76
CA CYS A 9 -11.79 -8.66 5.58
C CYS A 9 -10.58 -9.50 5.99
N HIS A 10 -10.36 -10.58 5.24
CA HIS A 10 -9.09 -11.28 5.31
C HIS A 10 -7.99 -10.38 4.70
N PRO A 11 -6.87 -10.12 5.39
CA PRO A 11 -5.80 -9.23 4.95
C PRO A 11 -5.01 -9.80 3.77
N ALA A 12 -5.25 -11.05 3.36
CA ALA A 12 -4.79 -11.53 2.06
C ALA A 12 -5.53 -10.86 0.89
N GLY A 13 -6.73 -10.29 1.15
CA GLY A 13 -7.67 -9.85 0.13
C GLY A 13 -8.20 -11.00 -0.73
N GLY A 14 -9.09 -10.69 -1.67
CA GLY A 14 -9.55 -11.63 -2.69
C GLY A 14 -8.66 -11.71 -3.94
N GLY A 15 -7.68 -10.81 -4.04
CA GLY A 15 -7.00 -10.51 -5.31
C GLY A 15 -7.96 -9.85 -6.31
N CYS A 16 -7.48 -8.88 -7.06
CA CYS A 16 -8.25 -8.35 -8.18
C CYS A 16 -8.29 -9.38 -9.34
N THR A 17 -9.41 -9.46 -10.05
CA THR A 17 -9.50 -10.20 -11.32
C THR A 17 -9.26 -9.24 -12.49
N ARG A 18 -8.69 -9.75 -13.60
CA ARG A 18 -7.91 -9.05 -14.65
C ARG A 18 -8.43 -7.68 -15.18
N GLN A 19 -9.68 -7.30 -14.98
CA GLN A 19 -10.24 -6.02 -15.47
C GLN A 19 -10.27 -4.91 -14.42
N GLU A 20 -10.12 -5.23 -13.13
CA GLU A 20 -10.19 -4.25 -12.02
C GLU A 20 -8.81 -3.95 -11.39
N CYS A 21 -7.77 -4.67 -11.81
CA CYS A 21 -6.38 -4.52 -11.33
C CYS A 21 -5.68 -3.27 -11.88
N SER A 22 -6.08 -2.09 -11.42
CA SER A 22 -5.48 -0.81 -11.85
C SER A 22 -4.87 -0.01 -10.69
N ALA A 23 -4.68 -0.65 -9.55
CA ALA A 23 -4.01 -0.02 -8.42
C ALA A 23 -2.53 0.21 -8.75
N GLN A 24 -1.97 1.30 -8.21
CA GLN A 24 -0.59 1.71 -8.48
C GLN A 24 -0.05 2.61 -7.38
N ILE A 25 1.28 2.71 -7.32
CA ILE A 25 1.96 3.82 -6.63
C ILE A 25 2.10 4.95 -7.66
N THR A 26 1.44 6.07 -7.42
CA THR A 26 1.51 7.25 -8.30
C THR A 26 2.69 8.16 -7.96
N TYR A 27 3.18 8.08 -6.73
CA TYR A 27 4.36 8.81 -6.28
C TYR A 27 5.02 8.07 -5.12
N ALA A 28 6.35 7.98 -5.14
CA ALA A 28 7.13 7.67 -3.95
C ALA A 28 8.45 8.44 -3.98
N ASN A 29 8.93 8.87 -2.82
CA ASN A 29 10.30 9.39 -2.67
C ASN A 29 10.82 9.18 -1.24
N LEU A 30 12.14 9.16 -1.09
CA LEU A 30 12.80 9.19 0.22
C LEU A 30 13.18 10.64 0.54
N ILE A 31 12.69 11.15 1.67
CA ILE A 31 12.88 12.55 2.06
C ILE A 31 13.61 12.67 3.42
N SER A 32 14.02 13.89 3.75
CA SER A 32 14.73 14.21 5.00
C SER A 32 13.98 13.70 6.24
N GLY A 33 14.74 13.27 7.24
CA GLY A 33 14.20 12.63 8.45
C GLY A 33 13.97 11.13 8.33
N SER A 34 14.49 10.50 7.27
CA SER A 34 14.37 9.07 6.98
C SER A 34 12.92 8.66 6.82
N ILE A 35 12.23 9.36 5.92
CA ILE A 35 10.80 9.19 5.65
C ILE A 35 10.63 8.71 4.20
N LEU A 36 9.86 7.65 4.02
CA LEU A 36 9.26 7.32 2.74
C LEU A 36 7.95 8.11 2.63
N ASP A 37 7.88 9.01 1.65
CA ASP A 37 6.67 9.72 1.27
C ASP A 37 6.05 9.03 0.07
N ILE A 38 4.81 8.58 0.18
CA ILE A 38 4.18 7.71 -0.82
C ILE A 38 2.73 8.11 -1.05
N THR A 39 2.33 8.12 -2.32
CA THR A 39 0.94 8.21 -2.77
C THR A 39 0.57 6.97 -3.56
N VAL A 40 -0.54 6.35 -3.17
CA VAL A 40 -1.12 5.20 -3.85
C VAL A 40 -2.46 5.58 -4.46
N ASP A 41 -2.85 4.83 -5.47
CA ASP A 41 -4.12 4.91 -6.15
C ASP A 41 -4.72 3.50 -6.26
N SER A 42 -5.98 3.35 -5.87
CA SER A 42 -6.70 2.08 -5.88
C SER A 42 -7.16 1.63 -7.28
N GLY A 43 -7.04 2.48 -8.30
CA GLY A 43 -7.55 2.20 -9.62
C GLY A 43 -9.05 2.46 -9.74
N ASN A 44 -9.72 1.66 -10.58
CA ASN A 44 -11.15 1.79 -10.85
C ASN A 44 -11.98 1.25 -9.66
N ALA A 45 -12.53 2.17 -8.86
CA ALA A 45 -13.43 1.86 -7.76
C ALA A 45 -14.89 1.83 -8.26
N THR A 46 -15.35 0.64 -8.66
CA THR A 46 -16.69 0.41 -9.24
C THR A 46 -17.84 0.69 -8.27
N ASP A 47 -17.58 0.73 -6.97
CA ASP A 47 -18.54 0.95 -5.88
C ASP A 47 -18.37 2.31 -5.18
N GLY A 48 -17.49 3.19 -5.69
CA GLY A 48 -17.14 4.45 -5.04
C GLY A 48 -16.29 4.30 -3.77
N LEU A 49 -15.75 3.09 -3.53
CA LEU A 49 -14.78 2.82 -2.46
C LEU A 49 -13.36 2.80 -3.06
N GLY A 50 -12.70 3.96 -3.00
CA GLY A 50 -11.28 4.13 -3.34
C GLY A 50 -10.31 3.39 -2.40
N THR A 51 -9.16 3.97 -2.10
CA THR A 51 -8.16 3.29 -1.27
C THR A 51 -8.67 3.15 0.16
N SER A 52 -8.98 1.93 0.58
CA SER A 52 -9.55 1.61 1.89
C SER A 52 -8.47 1.20 2.89
N ALA A 53 -7.43 0.52 2.41
CA ALA A 53 -6.29 0.17 3.24
C ALA A 53 -5.02 0.02 2.40
N ILE A 54 -3.89 0.15 3.09
CA ILE A 54 -2.59 -0.27 2.59
C ILE A 54 -2.02 -1.31 3.55
N GLY A 55 -1.59 -2.44 3.01
CA GLY A 55 -1.10 -3.58 3.77
C GLY A 55 0.31 -3.98 3.36
N HIS A 56 1.04 -4.49 4.35
CA HIS A 56 2.35 -5.14 4.23
C HIS A 56 3.20 -4.65 3.07
N PHE A 57 3.93 -3.57 3.28
CA PHE A 57 4.84 -3.07 2.26
C PHE A 57 6.29 -3.22 2.69
N THR A 58 7.14 -3.45 1.69
CA THR A 58 8.58 -3.52 1.84
C THR A 58 9.21 -2.44 1.00
N MET A 59 10.30 -1.89 1.48
CA MET A 59 11.10 -0.91 0.76
C MET A 59 12.53 -1.42 0.71
N SER A 60 13.23 -1.18 -0.39
CA SER A 60 14.69 -1.32 -0.43
C SER A 60 15.35 -0.15 -1.13
N PHE A 61 16.61 0.08 -0.84
CA PHE A 61 17.44 1.01 -1.60
C PHE A 61 18.88 0.51 -1.72
N GLU A 62 19.53 0.92 -2.81
CA GLU A 62 20.90 0.56 -3.18
C GLU A 62 21.87 1.66 -2.72
N PHE A 63 22.78 1.34 -1.79
CA PHE A 63 23.76 2.29 -1.29
C PHE A 63 25.17 1.71 -1.38
N GLY A 64 25.94 2.17 -2.37
CA GLY A 64 27.21 1.54 -2.72
C GLY A 64 26.98 0.12 -3.25
N ASN A 65 27.66 -0.86 -2.65
CA ASN A 65 27.48 -2.29 -2.98
C ASN A 65 26.43 -2.98 -2.08
N ASP A 66 25.76 -2.24 -1.18
CA ASP A 66 24.81 -2.81 -0.23
C ASP A 66 23.35 -2.51 -0.63
N VAL A 67 22.48 -3.52 -0.51
CA VAL A 67 21.02 -3.35 -0.60
C VAL A 67 20.45 -3.37 0.81
N ARG A 68 19.77 -2.28 1.21
CA ARG A 68 19.08 -2.22 2.50
C ARG A 68 17.61 -2.50 2.34
N HIS A 69 17.09 -3.47 3.10
CA HIS A 69 15.67 -3.86 3.06
C HIS A 69 14.95 -3.44 4.34
N PHE A 70 13.75 -2.89 4.17
CA PHE A 70 12.85 -2.47 5.24
C PHE A 70 11.50 -3.14 5.06
N ARG A 71 10.94 -3.58 6.18
CA ARG A 71 9.67 -4.32 6.23
C ARG A 71 8.70 -3.56 7.13
N PHE A 72 7.64 -3.04 6.54
CA PHE A 72 6.56 -2.36 7.24
C PHE A 72 5.37 -3.34 7.35
N LEU A 73 5.58 -4.38 8.16
CA LEU A 73 4.70 -5.56 8.21
C LEU A 73 3.71 -5.55 9.38
N LYS A 74 3.59 -4.47 10.14
CA LYS A 74 2.58 -4.40 11.20
C LYS A 74 1.25 -4.01 10.55
N ASN A 75 0.24 -4.88 10.73
CA ASN A 75 -1.20 -4.74 10.45
C ASN A 75 -1.58 -3.77 9.31
N PRO A 76 -2.34 -4.18 8.29
CA PRO A 76 -2.81 -3.24 7.28
C PRO A 76 -3.40 -1.98 7.92
N ILE A 77 -2.91 -0.82 7.48
CA ILE A 77 -3.40 0.46 7.96
C ILE A 77 -4.62 0.80 7.14
N PHE A 78 -5.73 0.96 7.86
CA PHE A 78 -6.91 1.55 7.30
C PHE A 78 -6.70 3.02 7.10
N VAL A 79 -7.00 3.44 5.90
CA VAL A 79 -6.85 4.81 5.48
C VAL A 79 -8.25 5.33 5.21
N ASN A 80 -8.47 6.63 5.38
CA ASN A 80 -9.79 7.24 5.22
C ASN A 80 -10.86 6.76 6.24
N GLY A 81 -10.46 6.09 7.32
CA GLY A 81 -11.23 5.99 8.58
C GLY A 81 -12.51 5.16 8.56
N CYS A 82 -12.71 4.27 7.59
CA CYS A 82 -13.99 3.57 7.45
C CYS A 82 -13.85 2.04 7.26
N LYS A 83 -14.93 1.31 7.56
CA LYS A 83 -15.06 -0.15 7.41
C LYS A 83 -16.00 -0.45 6.25
N CYS A 84 -15.90 -1.63 5.65
CA CYS A 84 -16.73 -2.08 4.53
C CYS A 84 -18.25 -1.90 4.67
N GLU A 85 -18.77 -1.80 5.90
CA GLU A 85 -20.21 -1.61 6.18
C GLU A 85 -20.61 -0.13 6.28
N ASP A 86 -19.64 0.77 6.46
CA ASP A 86 -19.86 2.15 6.89
C ASP A 86 -19.24 3.19 5.92
N CYS A 87 -18.67 2.75 4.81
CA CYS A 87 -17.98 3.64 3.86
C CYS A 87 -18.93 4.17 2.77
N LYS A 88 -18.92 5.48 2.55
CA LYS A 88 -19.42 6.12 1.33
C LYS A 88 -18.37 7.13 0.86
N ASN A 89 -18.09 7.17 -0.44
CA ASN A 89 -17.19 8.14 -1.09
C ASN A 89 -15.76 8.16 -0.52
N ILE A 90 -15.05 7.03 -0.57
CA ILE A 90 -13.63 6.99 -0.18
C ILE A 90 -12.77 7.56 -1.33
N PRO A 91 -11.83 8.48 -1.06
CA PRO A 91 -10.88 8.95 -2.07
C PRO A 91 -10.12 7.80 -2.74
N ARG A 92 -10.01 7.88 -4.07
CA ARG A 92 -9.26 6.91 -4.88
C ARG A 92 -7.77 6.90 -4.55
N THR A 93 -7.23 8.07 -4.19
CA THR A 93 -5.82 8.27 -3.87
C THR A 93 -5.61 8.43 -2.37
N TYR A 94 -4.47 7.94 -1.87
CA TYR A 94 -4.08 8.14 -0.48
C TYR A 94 -2.58 8.39 -0.36
N SER A 95 -2.20 9.43 0.39
CA SER A 95 -0.81 9.80 0.67
C SER A 95 -0.45 9.51 2.13
N SER A 96 0.77 9.02 2.37
CA SER A 96 1.27 8.76 3.71
C SER A 96 2.77 8.86 3.82
N GLN A 97 3.24 9.05 5.04
CA GLN A 97 4.66 9.16 5.38
C GLN A 97 5.06 8.09 6.37
N TRP A 98 6.19 7.43 6.10
CA TRP A 98 6.65 6.28 6.85
C TRP A 98 8.09 6.41 7.25
N LYS A 99 8.33 6.50 8.56
CA LYS A 99 9.68 6.60 9.10
C LYS A 99 10.39 5.24 9.03
N PHE A 100 11.62 5.23 8.53
CA PHE A 100 12.50 4.06 8.50
C PHE A 100 13.79 4.29 9.30
N LYS A 101 14.46 3.20 9.69
CA LYS A 101 15.65 3.22 10.55
C LYS A 101 16.94 3.12 9.74
N ALA A 102 17.22 4.11 8.89
CA ALA A 102 18.51 4.26 8.22
C ALA A 102 18.75 5.74 7.86
N SER A 103 19.98 6.10 7.52
CA SER A 103 20.26 7.40 6.90
C SER A 103 19.54 7.53 5.56
N LEU A 104 19.14 8.75 5.21
CA LEU A 104 18.61 9.05 3.89
C LEU A 104 19.70 8.76 2.84
N PRO A 105 19.44 7.89 1.84
CA PRO A 105 20.38 7.70 0.74
C PRO A 105 20.55 8.98 -0.11
N PRO A 106 21.69 9.14 -0.81
CA PRO A 106 21.94 10.27 -1.70
C PRO A 106 20.92 10.36 -2.84
N LYS A 107 20.79 11.57 -3.40
CA LYS A 107 20.05 11.78 -4.65
C LYS A 107 20.62 10.89 -5.76
N GLY A 108 19.75 10.33 -6.60
CA GLY A 108 20.11 9.38 -7.65
C GLY A 108 20.20 7.92 -7.19
N THR A 109 20.13 7.62 -5.88
CA THR A 109 20.05 6.23 -5.39
C THR A 109 18.76 5.58 -5.85
N TRP A 110 18.86 4.39 -6.44
CA TRP A 110 17.70 3.55 -6.73
C TRP A 110 17.04 3.04 -5.45
N PHE A 111 15.72 3.11 -5.43
CA PHE A 111 14.91 2.49 -4.39
C PHE A 111 13.69 1.79 -5.00
N ASP A 112 13.20 0.81 -4.27
CA ASP A 112 12.05 0.00 -4.63
C ASP A 112 11.02 0.01 -3.49
N VAL A 113 9.75 -0.02 -3.84
CA VAL A 113 8.63 -0.19 -2.91
C VAL A 113 7.71 -1.27 -3.45
N TRP A 114 7.39 -2.27 -2.62
CA TRP A 114 6.34 -3.24 -2.87
C TRP A 114 5.25 -3.06 -1.82
N ILE A 115 4.01 -2.85 -2.22
CA ILE A 115 2.88 -2.58 -1.31
C ILE A 115 1.63 -3.31 -1.78
N ALA A 116 0.83 -3.79 -0.83
CA ALA A 116 -0.52 -4.26 -1.11
C ALA A 116 -1.50 -3.09 -0.92
N ILE A 117 -2.21 -2.72 -1.98
CA ILE A 117 -3.27 -1.71 -1.95
C ILE A 117 -4.61 -2.44 -1.89
N TYR A 118 -5.52 -2.01 -1.01
CA TYR A 118 -6.83 -2.62 -0.82
C TYR A 118 -7.92 -1.58 -1.10
N TRP A 119 -8.96 -2.01 -1.81
CA TRP A 119 -10.13 -1.22 -2.18
C TRP A 119 -11.33 -2.14 -2.34
N ASN A 120 -12.54 -1.55 -2.38
CA ASN A 120 -13.80 -2.24 -2.56
C ASN A 120 -14.05 -3.36 -1.51
N CYS A 121 -15.31 -3.63 -1.20
CA CYS A 121 -15.70 -4.64 -0.22
C CYS A 121 -16.73 -5.60 -0.82
N GLY A 122 -16.28 -6.83 -1.09
CA GLY A 122 -17.12 -7.92 -1.56
C GLY A 122 -17.67 -8.80 -0.44
N SER A 123 -18.72 -9.54 -0.76
CA SER A 123 -19.20 -10.68 0.04
C SER A 123 -18.91 -11.97 -0.70
N GLY A 124 -18.36 -12.97 -0.02
CA GLY A 124 -18.16 -14.32 -0.56
C GLY A 124 -18.54 -15.38 0.46
N ASP A 125 -18.40 -16.65 0.06
CA ASP A 125 -18.83 -17.82 0.87
C ASP A 125 -18.15 -17.90 2.25
N PHE A 126 -16.97 -17.28 2.41
CA PHE A 126 -16.20 -17.26 3.65
C PHE A 126 -16.30 -15.93 4.42
N GLY A 127 -17.27 -15.08 4.06
CA GLY A 127 -17.52 -13.77 4.65
C GLY A 127 -17.04 -12.61 3.76
N LYS A 128 -16.84 -11.44 4.38
CA LYS A 128 -16.42 -10.23 3.66
C LYS A 128 -14.95 -10.32 3.26
N TYR A 129 -14.66 -9.88 2.03
CA TYR A 129 -13.30 -9.72 1.54
C TYR A 129 -13.14 -8.35 0.90
N CYS A 130 -11.89 -7.93 0.80
CA CYS A 130 -11.51 -6.68 0.17
C CYS A 130 -10.72 -7.02 -1.10
N TYR A 131 -10.93 -6.29 -2.19
CA TYR A 131 -10.05 -6.44 -3.35
C TYR A 131 -8.66 -5.91 -3.00
N SER A 132 -7.65 -6.54 -3.58
CA SER A 132 -6.27 -6.18 -3.32
C SER A 132 -5.40 -6.41 -4.54
N GLN A 133 -4.35 -5.60 -4.64
CA GLN A 133 -3.28 -5.79 -5.62
C GLN A 133 -1.94 -5.44 -4.99
N ASN A 134 -0.99 -6.33 -5.19
CA ASN A 134 0.41 -6.08 -4.88
C ASN A 134 1.01 -5.31 -6.04
N VAL A 135 1.57 -4.14 -5.76
CA VAL A 135 2.20 -3.28 -6.75
C VAL A 135 3.66 -3.05 -6.39
N HIS A 136 4.48 -2.89 -7.41
CA HIS A 136 5.89 -2.55 -7.28
C HIS A 136 6.13 -1.20 -7.94
N TYR A 137 7.00 -0.40 -7.32
CA TYR A 137 7.46 0.88 -7.82
C TYR A 137 8.96 0.96 -7.64
N ARG A 138 9.65 1.50 -8.65
CA ARG A 138 11.09 1.74 -8.63
C ARG A 138 11.38 3.11 -9.22
N ASP A 139 12.14 3.92 -8.50
CA ASP A 139 12.59 5.24 -8.95
C ASP A 139 13.93 5.58 -8.27
N GLN A 140 14.50 6.72 -8.63
CA GLN A 140 15.66 7.30 -7.97
C GLN A 140 15.24 8.38 -6.97
N VAL A 141 15.98 8.49 -5.86
CA VAL A 141 15.80 9.55 -4.87
C VAL A 141 16.01 10.92 -5.52
N ARG A 142 15.05 11.83 -5.34
CA ARG A 142 15.03 13.16 -5.97
C ARG A 142 15.69 14.27 -5.16
#